data_AF-I3S7R3-F1
#
_entry.id   AF-I3S7R3-F1
#
_cell.length_a   1.000
_cell.length_b   1.000
_cell.length_c   1.000
_cell.angle_alpha   90.00
_cell.angle_beta   90.00
_cell.angle_gamma   90.00
#
_symmetry.space_group_name_H-M   'P 1'
#
loop_
_entity.id
_entity.type
_entity.pdbx_description
1 polymer ?
#
loop_
_entity_poly.entity_id
_entity_poly.type
_entity_poly.pdbx_seq_one_letter_code
_entity_poly.pdbx_strand_id
1 'polypeptide(L)' 'MSIELSLEDVKRIALHYGFEFEKERTVETTYTTNPKSMMQNRYFAAFWTMRKKATAAQQQVP' A
#
# COMPACT_ATOMS: atom_id res chain seq x y z
N MET A 1 -17.29 6.14 -13.69
CA MET A 1 -16.03 5.62 -14.29
C MET A 1 -15.17 5.11 -13.14
N SER A 2 -14.74 3.85 -13.17
CA SER A 2 -13.81 3.28 -12.20
C SER A 2 -12.37 3.49 -12.67
N ILE A 3 -11.40 3.54 -11.74
CA ILE A 3 -9.97 3.63 -12.05
C ILE A 3 -9.25 2.47 -11.34
N GLU A 4 -8.77 1.52 -12.12
CA GLU A 4 -8.07 0.33 -11.63
C GLU A 4 -6.56 0.54 -11.76
N LEU A 5 -5.90 0.89 -10.66
CA LEU A 5 -4.45 1.11 -10.62
C LEU A 5 -3.70 -0.16 -10.25
N SER A 6 -2.52 -0.33 -10.85
CA SER A 6 -1.58 -1.36 -10.39
C SER A 6 -1.05 -1.01 -8.99
N LEU A 7 -0.57 -2.02 -8.25
CA LEU A 7 0.07 -1.80 -6.96
C LEU A 7 1.26 -0.84 -7.09
N GLU A 8 2.04 -0.95 -8.16
CA GLU A 8 3.19 -0.08 -8.41
C GLU A 8 2.78 1.37 -8.57
N ASP A 9 1.70 1.65 -9.31
CA ASP A 9 1.22 3.01 -9.53
C ASP A 9 0.70 3.64 -8.24
N VAL A 10 -0.06 2.88 -7.43
CA VAL A 10 -0.53 3.35 -6.11
C VAL A 10 0.66 3.75 -5.23
N LYS A 11 1.72 2.95 -5.20
CA LYS A 11 2.92 3.23 -4.43
C LYS A 11 3.68 4.46 -4.96
N ARG A 12 3.84 4.58 -6.27
CA ARG A 12 4.50 5.73 -6.92
C ARG A 12 3.77 7.04 -6.62
N ILE A 13 2.44 7.02 -6.66
CA ILE A 13 1.63 8.18 -6.30
C ILE A 13 1.87 8.56 -4.83
N ALA A 14 1.83 7.61 -3.90
CA ALA A 14 2.10 7.91 -2.50
C ALA A 14 3.49 8.53 -2.27
N LEU A 15 4.53 7.99 -2.93
CA LEU A 15 5.89 8.56 -2.89
C LEU A 15 5.93 10.00 -3.44
N HIS A 16 5.22 10.25 -4.55
CA HIS A 16 5.12 11.59 -5.15
C HIS A 16 4.49 12.61 -4.19
N TYR A 17 3.53 12.19 -3.36
CA TYR A 17 2.91 13.01 -2.31
C TYR A 17 3.76 13.17 -1.04
N GLY A 18 5.00 12.68 -1.04
CA GLY A 18 5.93 12.85 0.07
C GLY A 18 5.77 11.84 1.20
N PHE A 19 5.11 10.71 0.94
CA PHE A 19 5.16 9.58 1.85
C PHE A 19 6.47 8.79 1.68
N GLU A 20 6.91 8.15 2.76
CA GLU A 20 8.03 7.24 2.79
C GLU A 20 7.58 5.89 3.38
N PHE A 21 8.09 4.79 2.83
CA PHE A 21 7.81 3.46 3.36
C PHE A 21 8.55 3.19 4.65
N GLU A 22 7.86 2.60 5.62
CA GLU A 22 8.50 2.08 6.82
C GLU A 22 8.61 0.56 6.80
N LYS A 23 7.52 -0.11 6.40
CA LYS A 23 7.41 -1.57 6.35
C LYS A 23 6.57 -1.96 5.17
N GLU A 24 6.98 -3.00 4.47
CA GLU A 24 6.23 -3.60 3.37
C GLU A 24 6.38 -5.12 3.43
N ARG A 25 5.27 -5.83 3.18
CA ARG A 25 5.26 -7.27 2.97
C ARG A 25 4.03 -7.68 2.17
N THR A 26 4.10 -8.86 1.58
CA THR A 26 2.94 -9.54 1.02
C THR A 26 2.37 -10.49 2.07
N VAL A 27 1.06 -10.41 2.31
CA VAL A 27 0.33 -11.30 3.20
C VAL A 27 -0.57 -12.19 2.36
N GLU A 28 -0.27 -13.48 2.41
CA GLU A 28 -1.10 -14.49 1.79
C GLU A 28 -2.31 -14.79 2.68
N THR A 29 -3.51 -14.61 2.14
CA THR A 29 -4.74 -14.69 2.92
C THR A 29 -5.92 -15.14 2.05
N THR A 30 -7.06 -15.37 2.69
CA THR A 30 -8.33 -15.71 2.03
C THR A 30 -9.45 -14.83 2.60
N TYR A 31 -10.56 -14.70 1.88
CA TYR A 31 -11.74 -14.01 2.38
C TYR A 31 -12.95 -14.92 2.28
N THR A 32 -13.62 -15.17 3.41
CA THR A 32 -14.81 -16.03 3.54
C THR A 32 -14.68 -17.39 2.82
N THR A 33 -13.47 -17.96 2.78
CA THR A 33 -13.22 -19.22 2.06
C THR A 33 -13.82 -20.41 2.81
N ASN A 34 -14.31 -21.41 2.08
CA ASN A 34 -14.69 -22.71 2.65
C ASN A 34 -13.45 -23.62 2.71
N PRO A 35 -12.93 -23.98 3.89
CA PRO A 35 -11.73 -24.81 4.01
C PRO A 35 -11.89 -26.22 3.43
N LYS A 36 -13.14 -26.69 3.27
CA LYS A 36 -13.46 -28.01 2.70
C LYS A 36 -13.65 -27.98 1.17
N SER A 37 -13.61 -26.80 0.55
CA SER A 37 -13.73 -26.66 -0.90
C SER A 37 -12.46 -27.12 -1.61
N MET A 38 -12.61 -27.81 -2.74
CA MET A 38 -11.48 -28.16 -3.61
C MET A 38 -10.89 -26.92 -4.32
N MET A 39 -11.74 -25.93 -4.63
CA MET A 39 -11.29 -24.64 -5.17
C MET A 39 -11.24 -23.61 -4.05
N GLN A 40 -10.09 -22.93 -3.91
CA GLN A 40 -9.86 -21.90 -2.89
C GLN A 40 -9.43 -20.60 -3.55
N ASN A 41 -10.14 -19.51 -3.24
CA ASN A 41 -9.72 -18.17 -3.64
C ASN A 41 -8.68 -17.65 -2.66
N ARG A 42 -7.45 -17.47 -3.13
CA ARG A 42 -6.31 -17.03 -2.35
C ARG A 42 -5.83 -15.68 -2.85
N TYR A 43 -5.57 -14.77 -1.92
CA TYR A 43 -5.15 -13.41 -2.20
C TYR A 43 -3.72 -13.22 -1.71
N PHE A 44 -2.91 -12.58 -2.53
CA PHE A 44 -1.59 -12.07 -2.16
C PHE A 44 -1.72 -10.58 -1.88
N ALA A 45 -2.18 -10.24 -0.69
CA ALA A 45 -2.48 -8.87 -0.31
C ALA A 45 -1.19 -8.11 -0.02
N ALA A 46 -1.00 -6.97 -0.66
CA ALA A 46 0.07 -6.05 -0.31
C ALA A 46 -0.28 -5.33 1.00
N PHE A 47 0.63 -5.38 1.97
CA PHE A 47 0.46 -4.77 3.28
C PHE A 47 1.67 -3.87 3.57
N TRP A 48 1.42 -2.59 3.81
CA TRP A 48 2.50 -1.65 4.09
C TRP A 48 2.07 -0.57 5.09
N THR A 49 3.08 0.09 5.66
CA THR A 49 2.92 1.31 6.43
C THR A 49 3.82 2.37 5.84
N MET A 50 3.26 3.56 5.63
CA MET A 50 3.97 4.73 5.14
C MET A 50 3.84 5.88 6.14
N ARG A 51 4.88 6.68 6.26
CA ARG A 51 4.89 7.93 7.02
C ARG A 51 4.94 9.11 6.06
N LYS A 52 4.18 10.17 6.33
CA LYS A 52 4.34 11.43 5.59
C LYS A 52 5.58 12.13 6.11
N LYS A 53 6.50 12.52 5.22
CA LYS A 53 7.67 13.31 5.61
C LYS A 53 7.20 14.58 6.30
N ALA A 54 7.76 14.86 7.47
CA ALA A 54 7.54 16.15 8.11
C ALA A 54 8.04 17.24 7.16
N THR A 55 7.19 18.20 6.85
CA THR A 55 7.65 19.42 6.20
C THR A 55 8.56 20.07 7.23
N ALA A 56 9.88 20.09 6.99
CA ALA A 56 10.72 21.03 7.69
C ALA A 56 10.09 22.40 7.39
N ALA A 57 9.50 23.03 8.41
CA ALA A 57 9.05 24.41 8.29
C ALA A 57 10.21 25.17 7.66
N GLN A 58 9.99 25.76 6.49
CA GLN A 58 10.97 26.54 5.77
C GLN A 58 11.55 27.58 6.75
N GLN A 59 12.74 27.32 7.29
CA GLN A 59 13.54 28.35 7.92
C GLN A 59 14.15 29.17 6.79
N GLN A 60 13.32 30.01 6.17
CA GLN A 60 13.78 31.24 5.57
C GLN A 60 14.10 32.19 6.72
N VAL A 61 15.37 32.23 7.10
CA VAL A 61 15.96 33.38 7.80
C VAL A 61 16.54 34.32 6.74
N PRO A 62 16.28 35.63 6.82
CA PRO A 62 16.71 36.62 5.83
C PRO A 62 18.24 36.76 5.76
#